data_AF-A0A4E0R9N6-F1
#
_entry.id   AF-A0A4E0R9N6-F1
#
_cell.length_a   1.000
_cell.length_b   1.000
_cell.length_c   1.000
_cell.angle_alpha   90.00
_cell.angle_beta   90.00
_cell.angle_gamma   90.00
#
_symmetry.space_group_name_H-M   'P 1'
#
loop_
_entity.id
_entity.type
_entity.pdbx_description
1 polymer ?
#
loop_
_entity_poly.entity_id
_entity_poly.type
_entity_poly.pdbx_seq_one_letter_code
_entity_poly.pdbx_strand_id
1 'polypeptide(L)'
;MEDGQVYPLPVYYDGESVSGNVLIGMKRGGKLEHQGIRIEFLGVIDFYADRGSRDEFIALSQDLARPGILSQPTTYPFEFSHIEKPHESYCGTNVRLRYLLRVTVQRRLTDLTTEREILVHSPARYLEPDTGIQMEVGIEDSLHIEFEYNKSKYHLEDVIVGKIYFLLVRVKIKNMEIQILKRETLGCPNSYSDSETLAKYEIMDGAPVRGESIPIRLFLHGYALTPTMRDVNRKFSVRFFLNLVLLDEEDRRYYKQQVFSFL
;
A
#
# COMPACT_ATOMS: atom_id res chain seq x y z
N MET A 1 -11.00 -1.89 -0.79
CA MET A 1 -12.21 -1.22 -0.28
C MET A 1 -12.85 -0.53 -1.46
N GLU A 2 -14.01 -0.98 -1.88
CA GLU A 2 -14.92 -0.14 -2.70
C GLU A 2 -16.09 0.20 -1.77
N ASP A 3 -16.48 1.47 -1.73
CA ASP A 3 -17.59 1.99 -0.89
C ASP A 3 -17.44 1.86 0.64
N GLY A 4 -16.21 1.73 1.14
CA GLY A 4 -15.94 1.63 2.59
C GLY A 4 -16.36 0.30 3.23
N GLN A 5 -16.80 -0.67 2.41
CA GLN A 5 -17.11 -2.03 2.86
C GLN A 5 -15.90 -2.96 2.69
N VAL A 6 -15.66 -3.79 3.72
CA VAL A 6 -14.60 -4.78 3.76
C VAL A 6 -15.17 -6.12 3.30
N TYR A 7 -14.64 -6.63 2.18
CA TYR A 7 -15.02 -7.93 1.63
C TYR A 7 -13.83 -8.88 1.71
N PRO A 8 -14.03 -10.13 2.17
CA PRO A 8 -12.96 -11.12 2.14
C PRO A 8 -12.62 -11.46 0.69
N LEU A 9 -11.36 -11.28 0.32
CA LEU A 9 -10.81 -11.72 -0.97
C LEU A 9 -9.93 -12.95 -0.77
N PRO A 10 -9.88 -13.87 -1.74
CA PRO A 10 -8.92 -14.96 -1.70
C PRO A 10 -7.50 -14.38 -1.82
N VAL A 11 -6.59 -14.86 -0.97
CA VAL A 11 -5.19 -14.43 -0.90
C VAL A 11 -4.33 -15.39 -1.71
N TYR A 12 -3.42 -14.83 -2.50
CA TYR A 12 -2.43 -15.55 -3.29
C TYR A 12 -1.03 -14.98 -3.07
N TYR A 13 -0.04 -15.82 -3.35
CA TYR A 13 1.37 -15.47 -3.31
C TYR A 13 2.01 -15.56 -4.70
N ASP A 14 3.21 -15.01 -4.80
CA ASP A 14 4.02 -15.10 -6.02
C ASP A 14 4.29 -16.57 -6.41
N GLY A 15 4.24 -16.87 -7.71
CA GLY A 15 4.42 -18.22 -8.25
C GLY A 15 3.26 -19.19 -8.07
N GLU A 16 2.23 -18.86 -7.29
CA GLU A 16 1.05 -19.75 -7.14
C GLU A 16 0.21 -19.82 -8.42
N SER A 17 -0.34 -21.01 -8.69
CA SER A 17 -1.31 -21.21 -9.77
C SER A 17 -2.68 -20.65 -9.40
N VAL A 18 -3.41 -20.12 -10.38
CA VAL A 18 -4.80 -19.68 -10.23
C VAL A 18 -5.67 -20.53 -11.15
N SER A 19 -6.47 -21.40 -10.55
CA SER A 19 -7.33 -22.36 -11.26
C SER A 19 -8.75 -22.34 -10.73
N GLY A 20 -9.71 -22.72 -11.57
CA GLY A 20 -11.09 -22.80 -11.15
C GLY A 20 -12.04 -23.17 -12.28
N ASN A 21 -13.32 -22.84 -12.09
CA ASN A 21 -14.38 -23.13 -13.03
C ASN A 21 -15.20 -21.87 -13.30
N VAL A 22 -15.44 -21.57 -14.58
CA VAL A 22 -16.36 -20.52 -15.03
C VAL A 22 -17.71 -21.16 -15.35
N LEU A 23 -18.74 -20.83 -14.57
CA LEU A 23 -20.11 -21.23 -14.84
C LEU A 23 -20.84 -20.14 -15.63
N ILE A 24 -21.25 -20.47 -16.86
CA ILE A 24 -22.15 -19.62 -17.65
C ILE A 24 -23.58 -20.02 -17.33
N GLY A 25 -24.19 -19.29 -16.40
CA GLY A 25 -25.60 -19.45 -16.04
C GLY A 25 -26.52 -18.99 -17.17
N MET A 26 -27.66 -19.68 -17.33
CA MET A 26 -28.66 -19.33 -18.34
C MET A 26 -30.01 -18.99 -17.70
N LYS A 27 -30.70 -18.00 -18.26
CA LYS A 27 -32.11 -17.75 -17.94
C LYS A 27 -32.94 -18.92 -18.51
N ARG A 28 -34.00 -19.33 -17.79
CA ARG A 28 -34.85 -20.47 -18.19
C ARG A 28 -35.34 -20.30 -19.64
N GLY A 29 -35.08 -21.31 -20.48
CA GLY A 29 -35.48 -21.32 -21.90
C GLY A 29 -34.69 -20.37 -22.81
N GLY A 30 -33.68 -19.67 -22.31
CA GLY A 30 -32.84 -18.78 -23.13
C GLY A 30 -31.84 -19.53 -24.02
N LYS A 31 -31.42 -18.88 -25.10
CA LYS A 31 -30.23 -19.25 -25.88
C LYS A 31 -29.24 -18.09 -25.86
N LEU A 32 -27.95 -18.39 -25.79
CA LEU A 32 -26.89 -17.39 -25.80
C LEU A 32 -25.98 -17.65 -27.00
N GLU A 33 -26.11 -16.83 -28.04
CA GLU A 33 -25.18 -16.78 -29.16
C GLU A 33 -23.98 -15.91 -28.79
N HIS A 34 -22.77 -16.44 -28.96
CA HIS A 34 -21.51 -15.80 -28.62
C HIS A 34 -20.44 -16.05 -29.70
N GLN A 35 -19.49 -15.13 -29.82
CA GLN A 35 -18.33 -15.20 -30.73
C GLN A 35 -17.08 -15.78 -30.06
N GLY A 36 -17.17 -16.14 -28.79
CA GLY A 36 -16.08 -16.72 -28.02
C GLY A 36 -16.32 -16.48 -26.54
N ILE A 37 -15.75 -17.34 -25.71
CA ILE A 37 -15.70 -17.14 -24.26
C ILE A 37 -14.24 -17.26 -23.86
N ARG A 38 -13.72 -16.27 -23.14
CA ARG A 38 -12.36 -16.28 -22.62
C ARG A 38 -12.33 -15.86 -21.16
N ILE A 39 -11.29 -16.30 -20.48
CA ILE A 39 -10.94 -15.80 -19.15
C ILE A 39 -9.53 -15.19 -19.22
N GLU A 40 -9.37 -14.08 -18.52
CA GLU A 40 -8.12 -13.33 -18.44
C GLU A 40 -7.69 -13.22 -16.97
N PHE A 41 -6.40 -13.44 -16.68
CA PHE A 41 -5.78 -13.05 -15.42
C PHE A 41 -5.01 -11.75 -15.64
N LEU A 42 -5.38 -10.72 -14.90
CA LEU A 42 -4.85 -9.38 -15.09
C LEU A 42 -4.19 -8.87 -13.80
N GLY A 43 -3.05 -8.23 -13.95
CA GLY A 43 -2.42 -7.36 -12.95
C GLY A 43 -2.50 -5.93 -13.44
N VAL A 44 -3.14 -5.06 -12.65
CA VAL A 44 -3.56 -3.72 -13.08
C VAL A 44 -3.13 -2.67 -12.06
N ILE A 45 -2.60 -1.55 -12.56
CA ILE A 45 -2.41 -0.32 -11.80
C ILE A 45 -3.40 0.73 -12.34
N ASP A 46 -4.36 1.12 -11.49
CA ASP A 46 -5.33 2.17 -11.77
C ASP A 46 -4.87 3.48 -11.11
N PHE A 47 -4.86 4.59 -11.88
CA PHE A 47 -4.55 5.93 -11.37
C PHE A 47 -5.82 6.76 -11.21
N TYR A 48 -6.07 7.32 -10.04
CA TYR A 48 -7.31 8.07 -9.76
C TYR A 48 -7.27 9.52 -10.26
N ALA A 49 -6.08 10.11 -10.35
CA ALA A 49 -5.91 11.50 -10.80
C ALA A 49 -6.24 11.68 -12.30
N ASP A 50 -6.05 10.63 -13.10
CA ASP A 50 -6.37 10.62 -14.53
C ASP A 50 -7.39 9.51 -14.81
N ARG A 51 -8.69 9.88 -14.78
CA ARG A 51 -9.80 8.94 -14.94
C ARG A 51 -9.66 8.18 -16.26
N GLY A 52 -9.28 6.91 -16.18
CA GLY A 52 -9.12 6.01 -17.33
C GLY A 52 -7.67 5.63 -17.63
N SER A 53 -6.69 6.23 -16.96
CA SER A 53 -5.31 5.77 -17.01
C SER A 53 -5.18 4.46 -16.23
N ARG A 54 -5.06 3.37 -16.99
CA ARG A 54 -4.94 2.00 -16.51
C ARG A 54 -3.71 1.38 -17.16
N ASP A 55 -2.83 0.80 -16.34
CA ASP A 55 -1.64 0.10 -16.79
C ASP A 55 -1.78 -1.39 -16.46
N GLU A 56 -1.90 -2.22 -17.50
CA GLU A 56 -1.94 -3.67 -17.36
C GLU A 56 -0.51 -4.21 -17.44
N PHE A 57 0.06 -4.58 -16.30
CA PHE A 57 1.43 -5.12 -16.21
C PHE A 57 1.47 -6.64 -16.31
N ILE A 58 0.33 -7.31 -16.09
CA ILE A 58 0.12 -8.74 -16.39
C ILE A 58 -1.17 -8.87 -17.19
N ALA A 59 -1.12 -9.62 -18.29
CA ALA A 59 -2.28 -9.99 -19.08
C ALA A 59 -2.13 -11.40 -19.65
N LEU A 60 -2.68 -12.40 -18.95
CA LEU A 60 -2.76 -13.79 -19.40
C LEU A 60 -4.18 -14.09 -19.85
N SER A 61 -4.35 -14.89 -20.90
CA SER A 61 -5.67 -15.24 -21.45
C SER A 61 -5.77 -16.72 -21.77
N GLN A 62 -6.93 -17.32 -21.50
CA GLN A 62 -7.29 -18.67 -21.91
C GLN A 62 -8.66 -18.64 -22.60
N ASP A 63 -8.72 -19.15 -23.83
CA ASP A 63 -9.99 -19.34 -24.54
C ASP A 63 -10.73 -20.56 -23.95
N LEU A 64 -11.96 -20.34 -23.49
CA LEU A 64 -12.81 -21.35 -22.87
C LEU A 64 -13.78 -21.98 -23.88
N ALA A 65 -14.24 -21.21 -24.87
CA ALA A 65 -15.12 -21.69 -25.93
C ALA A 65 -14.93 -20.93 -27.24
N ARG A 66 -14.99 -21.65 -28.35
CA ARG A 66 -15.08 -21.09 -29.72
C ARG A 66 -16.47 -20.45 -29.95
N PRO A 67 -16.64 -19.61 -30.99
CA PRO A 67 -17.96 -19.10 -31.39
C PRO A 67 -19.04 -20.20 -31.43
N GLY A 68 -20.21 -19.92 -30.88
CA GLY A 68 -21.27 -20.92 -30.76
C GLY A 68 -22.55 -20.42 -30.12
N ILE A 69 -23.46 -21.37 -29.86
CA ILE A 69 -24.74 -21.12 -29.21
C ILE A 69 -24.84 -22.03 -27.98
N LEU A 70 -25.00 -21.44 -26.80
CA LEU A 70 -25.32 -22.16 -25.57
C LEU A 70 -26.84 -22.24 -25.37
N SER A 71 -27.33 -23.42 -25.03
CA SER A 71 -28.74 -23.72 -24.74
C SER A 71 -29.00 -24.25 -23.33
N GLN A 72 -27.94 -24.63 -22.61
CA GLN A 72 -27.97 -25.06 -21.21
C GLN A 72 -26.80 -24.43 -20.43
N PRO A 73 -26.92 -24.28 -19.09
CA PRO A 73 -25.79 -23.84 -18.27
C PRO A 73 -24.58 -24.74 -18.49
N THR A 74 -23.42 -24.13 -18.70
CA THR A 74 -22.18 -24.84 -19.02
C THR A 74 -21.04 -24.33 -18.14
N THR A 75 -20.21 -25.26 -17.68
CA THR A 75 -19.03 -24.97 -16.85
C THR A 75 -17.76 -25.21 -17.65
N TYR A 76 -16.82 -24.26 -17.60
CA TYR A 76 -15.53 -24.35 -18.25
C TYR A 76 -14.40 -24.31 -17.20
N PRO A 77 -13.53 -25.32 -17.13
CA PRO A 77 -12.35 -25.26 -16.27
C PRO A 77 -11.29 -24.32 -16.84
N PHE A 78 -10.53 -23.66 -15.97
CA PHE A 78 -9.38 -22.86 -16.35
C PHE A 78 -8.22 -23.08 -15.37
N GLU A 79 -7.00 -22.88 -15.86
CA GLU A 79 -5.79 -22.92 -15.04
C GLU A 79 -4.73 -21.99 -15.63
N PHE A 80 -4.24 -21.08 -14.79
CA PHE A 80 -3.04 -20.31 -15.04
C PHE A 80 -1.97 -20.80 -14.06
N SER A 81 -1.03 -21.61 -14.54
CA SER A 81 -0.01 -22.21 -13.69
C SER A 81 1.19 -21.28 -13.51
N HIS A 82 1.81 -21.29 -12.32
CA HIS A 82 3.08 -20.59 -12.05
C HIS A 82 3.10 -19.10 -12.39
N ILE A 83 2.03 -18.37 -12.03
CA ILE A 83 1.93 -16.95 -12.37
C ILE A 83 2.87 -16.11 -11.50
N GLU A 84 3.75 -15.35 -12.13
CA GLU A 84 4.53 -14.30 -11.46
C GLU A 84 3.61 -13.15 -11.03
N LYS A 85 3.64 -12.81 -9.74
CA LYS A 85 2.87 -11.74 -9.10
C LYS A 85 3.85 -10.86 -8.32
N PRO A 86 4.65 -10.04 -9.02
CA PRO A 86 5.84 -9.40 -8.45
C PRO A 86 5.53 -8.29 -7.43
N HIS A 87 4.27 -7.89 -7.31
CA HIS A 87 3.86 -6.73 -6.51
C HIS A 87 2.71 -7.10 -5.57
N GLU A 88 2.81 -6.65 -4.33
CA GLU A 88 1.70 -6.74 -3.37
C GLU A 88 0.54 -5.84 -3.79
N SER A 89 -0.69 -6.31 -3.58
CA SER A 89 -1.90 -5.54 -3.82
C SER A 89 -1.94 -4.29 -2.93
N TYR A 90 -2.34 -3.17 -3.51
CA TYR A 90 -2.32 -1.87 -2.84
C TYR A 90 -3.56 -1.07 -3.17
N CYS A 91 -4.13 -0.41 -2.17
CA CYS A 91 -5.26 0.49 -2.31
C CYS A 91 -4.91 1.81 -1.62
N GLY A 92 -4.37 2.75 -2.39
CA GLY A 92 -3.93 4.05 -1.92
C GLY A 92 -4.92 5.17 -2.20
N THR A 93 -4.44 6.41 -2.04
CA THR A 93 -5.24 7.62 -2.25
C THR A 93 -5.34 7.99 -3.72
N ASN A 94 -4.25 7.85 -4.47
CA ASN A 94 -4.14 8.24 -5.88
C ASN A 94 -3.86 7.06 -6.82
N VAL A 95 -3.50 5.89 -6.29
CA VAL A 95 -3.18 4.69 -7.07
C VAL A 95 -3.70 3.42 -6.39
N ARG A 96 -4.16 2.48 -7.22
CA ARG A 96 -4.56 1.13 -6.79
C ARG A 96 -3.86 0.10 -7.65
N LEU A 97 -3.17 -0.85 -7.02
CA LEU A 97 -2.63 -2.04 -7.66
C LEU A 97 -3.49 -3.23 -7.28
N ARG A 98 -4.07 -3.90 -8.27
CA ARG A 98 -4.98 -5.03 -8.04
C ARG A 98 -4.78 -6.15 -9.05
N TYR A 99 -5.17 -7.35 -8.65
CA TYR A 99 -5.19 -8.53 -9.49
C TYR A 99 -6.62 -9.02 -9.65
N LEU A 100 -7.00 -9.41 -10.85
CA LEU A 100 -8.37 -9.85 -11.12
C LEU A 100 -8.44 -10.92 -12.21
N LEU A 101 -9.46 -11.76 -12.09
CA LEU A 101 -9.92 -12.63 -13.17
C LEU A 101 -11.05 -11.92 -13.91
N ARG A 102 -10.94 -11.78 -15.23
CA ARG A 102 -11.98 -11.22 -16.09
C ARG A 102 -12.49 -12.29 -17.04
N VAL A 103 -13.76 -12.66 -16.92
CA VAL A 103 -14.43 -13.50 -17.91
C VAL A 103 -15.13 -12.60 -18.92
N THR A 104 -14.89 -12.86 -20.20
CA THR A 104 -15.51 -12.12 -21.30
C THR A 104 -16.25 -13.10 -22.23
N VAL A 105 -17.57 -12.93 -22.35
CA VAL A 105 -18.40 -13.59 -23.37
C VAL A 105 -18.58 -12.61 -24.52
N GLN A 106 -17.90 -12.87 -25.63
CA GLN A 106 -17.93 -12.01 -26.80
C GLN A 106 -19.27 -12.15 -27.53
N ARG A 107 -19.94 -11.04 -27.84
CA ARG A 107 -21.24 -11.05 -28.52
C ARG A 107 -21.23 -10.05 -29.68
N ARG A 108 -22.15 -10.23 -30.63
CA ARG A 108 -22.25 -9.35 -31.81
C ARG A 108 -22.46 -7.87 -31.48
N LEU A 109 -23.12 -7.56 -30.36
CA LEU A 109 -23.50 -6.19 -29.98
C LEU A 109 -22.66 -5.66 -28.82
N THR A 110 -22.72 -6.33 -27.67
CA THR A 110 -22.04 -5.91 -26.45
C THR A 110 -21.60 -7.14 -25.68
N ASP A 111 -20.31 -7.19 -25.38
CA ASP A 111 -19.71 -8.26 -24.62
C ASP A 111 -20.26 -8.28 -23.20
N LEU A 112 -20.37 -9.48 -22.62
CA LEU A 112 -20.67 -9.64 -21.21
C LEU A 112 -19.36 -9.86 -20.48
N THR A 113 -19.05 -8.98 -19.53
CA THR A 113 -17.85 -9.08 -18.71
C THR A 113 -18.23 -9.30 -17.25
N THR A 114 -17.43 -10.10 -16.55
CA THR A 114 -17.51 -10.26 -15.10
C THR A 114 -16.11 -10.34 -14.55
N GLU A 115 -15.82 -9.51 -13.56
CA GLU A 115 -14.52 -9.45 -12.89
C GLU A 115 -14.62 -10.04 -11.48
N ARG A 116 -13.55 -10.68 -11.04
CA ARG A 116 -13.38 -11.10 -9.65
C ARG A 116 -11.97 -10.80 -9.18
N GLU A 117 -11.88 -9.97 -8.15
CA GLU A 117 -10.59 -9.58 -7.58
C GLU A 117 -10.02 -10.68 -6.69
N ILE A 118 -8.70 -10.70 -6.61
CA ILE A 118 -7.93 -11.48 -5.66
C ILE A 118 -6.93 -10.55 -4.95
N LEU A 119 -6.48 -10.94 -3.77
CA LEU A 119 -5.44 -10.22 -3.05
C LEU A 119 -4.11 -10.95 -3.24
N VAL A 120 -3.08 -10.21 -3.64
CA VAL A 120 -1.69 -10.71 -3.64
C VAL A 120 -0.97 -10.10 -2.45
N HIS A 121 -0.37 -10.94 -1.61
CA HIS A 121 0.48 -10.53 -0.50
C HIS A 121 1.92 -11.00 -0.74
N SER A 122 2.90 -10.16 -0.43
CA SER A 122 4.32 -10.43 -0.64
C SER A 122 5.05 -10.42 0.71
N PRO A 123 5.11 -11.55 1.42
CA PRO A 123 5.71 -11.60 2.74
C PRO A 123 7.23 -11.35 2.64
N ALA A 124 7.68 -10.22 3.15
CA ALA A 124 9.10 -9.92 3.23
C ALA A 124 9.72 -10.61 4.46
N ARG A 125 10.84 -11.32 4.26
CA ARG A 125 11.67 -11.82 5.36
C ARG A 125 12.88 -10.90 5.56
N TYR A 126 13.06 -10.44 6.79
CA TYR A 126 14.21 -9.64 7.16
C TYR A 126 15.33 -10.51 7.72
N LEU A 127 16.53 -10.38 7.16
CA LEU A 127 17.73 -11.11 7.59
C LEU A 127 18.86 -10.19 8.09
N GLU A 128 18.73 -8.87 7.90
CA GLU A 128 19.76 -7.94 8.35
C GLU A 128 19.56 -7.64 9.85
N PRO A 129 20.63 -7.36 10.61
CA PRO A 129 20.51 -7.03 12.02
C PRO A 129 19.87 -5.65 12.21
N ASP A 130 19.14 -5.51 13.31
CA ASP A 130 18.60 -4.21 13.73
C ASP A 130 19.76 -3.22 13.94
N THR A 131 19.74 -2.13 13.18
CA THR A 131 20.63 -0.99 13.40
C THR A 131 19.82 0.14 14.03
N GLY A 132 20.27 0.58 15.21
CA GLY A 132 19.74 1.78 15.84
C GLY A 132 19.92 2.97 14.90
N ILE A 133 18.89 3.80 14.78
CA ILE A 133 18.95 5.05 14.01
C ILE A 133 18.89 6.22 14.96
N GLN A 134 19.77 7.17 14.73
CA GLN A 134 19.80 8.46 15.42
C GLN A 134 19.31 9.56 14.48
N MET A 135 18.33 10.32 14.93
CA MET A 135 17.77 11.48 14.25
C MET A 135 17.98 12.71 15.13
N GLU A 136 18.57 13.76 14.57
CA GLU A 136 18.91 14.97 15.33
C GLU A 136 18.19 16.20 14.80
N VAL A 137 17.67 17.00 15.74
CA VAL A 137 17.18 18.35 15.49
C VAL A 137 18.10 19.31 16.25
N GLY A 138 18.93 20.04 15.50
CA GLY A 138 19.90 20.98 16.02
C GLY A 138 19.68 22.39 15.47
N ILE A 139 19.66 23.38 16.36
CA ILE A 139 19.82 24.79 16.06
C ILE A 139 21.04 25.24 16.86
N GLU A 140 22.01 25.83 16.14
CA GLU A 140 23.26 26.30 16.74
C GLU A 140 22.98 27.17 17.97
N ASP A 141 23.70 26.88 19.05
CA ASP A 141 23.63 27.55 20.35
C ASP A 141 22.24 27.67 21.01
N SER A 142 21.21 26.97 20.50
CA SER A 142 19.82 27.18 20.92
C SER A 142 19.08 25.89 21.27
N LEU A 143 19.20 24.85 20.44
CA LEU A 143 18.46 23.60 20.60
C LEU A 143 19.29 22.44 20.07
N HIS A 144 19.39 21.35 20.83
CA HIS A 144 19.97 20.10 20.37
C HIS A 144 19.22 18.94 21.01
N ILE A 145 18.44 18.24 20.19
CA ILE A 145 17.64 17.09 20.58
C ILE A 145 18.01 15.91 19.69
N GLU A 146 18.25 14.76 20.32
CA GLU A 146 18.50 13.50 19.64
C GLU A 146 17.32 12.56 19.89
N PHE A 147 16.85 11.90 18.84
CA PHE A 147 15.89 10.82 18.91
C PHE A 147 16.53 9.54 18.36
N GLU A 148 16.74 8.57 19.24
CA GLU A 148 17.25 7.25 18.92
C GLU A 148 16.09 6.25 18.86
N TYR A 149 16.07 5.37 17.86
CA TYR A 149 15.08 4.28 17.77
C TYR A 149 15.69 2.99 17.21
N ASN A 150 15.06 1.87 17.55
CA ASN A 150 15.68 0.54 17.50
C ASN A 150 15.90 -0.05 16.11
N LYS A 151 15.06 0.28 15.11
CA LYS A 151 15.14 -0.33 13.77
C LYS A 151 14.86 0.67 12.64
N SER A 152 15.39 0.35 11.46
CA SER A 152 15.05 1.03 10.18
C SER A 152 13.89 0.37 9.43
N LYS A 153 13.53 -0.86 9.80
CA LYS A 153 12.48 -1.65 9.18
C LYS A 153 11.59 -2.26 10.25
N TYR A 154 10.27 -2.24 10.04
CA TYR A 154 9.29 -2.73 11.00
C TYR A 154 8.26 -3.60 10.28
N HIS A 155 7.77 -4.63 10.95
CA HIS A 155 6.52 -5.28 10.55
C HIS A 155 5.34 -4.35 10.83
N LEU A 156 4.22 -4.52 10.13
CA LEU A 156 3.02 -3.68 10.29
C LEU A 156 2.44 -3.71 11.72
N GLU A 157 2.70 -4.78 12.46
CA GLU A 157 2.25 -4.97 13.85
C GLU A 157 3.37 -4.75 14.89
N ASP A 158 4.56 -4.29 14.48
CA ASP A 158 5.70 -4.12 15.38
C ASP A 158 5.52 -2.90 16.31
N VAL A 159 6.53 -2.66 17.16
CA VAL A 159 6.60 -1.49 18.04
C VAL A 159 7.88 -0.73 17.78
N ILE A 160 7.75 0.57 17.46
CA ILE A 160 8.90 1.47 17.42
C ILE A 160 9.28 1.80 18.85
N VAL A 161 10.47 1.37 19.27
CA VAL A 161 11.00 1.62 20.60
C VAL A 161 12.18 2.57 20.45
N GLY A 162 12.10 3.70 21.15
CA GLY A 162 13.12 4.73 21.08
C GLY A 162 13.22 5.56 22.33
N LYS A 163 14.09 6.56 22.28
CA LYS A 163 14.35 7.47 23.37
C LYS A 163 14.78 8.83 22.83
N ILE A 164 14.20 9.88 23.40
CA ILE A 164 14.55 11.26 23.09
C ILE A 164 15.50 11.76 24.16
N TYR A 165 16.58 12.44 23.77
CA TYR A 165 17.58 13.04 24.64
C TYR A 165 17.63 14.55 24.41
N PHE A 166 17.55 15.32 25.49
CA PHE A 166 17.63 16.78 25.45
C PHE A 166 19.05 17.24 25.79
N LEU A 167 19.88 17.44 24.77
CA LEU A 167 21.29 17.79 24.95
C LEU A 167 21.51 19.30 25.20
N LEU A 168 20.72 20.14 24.52
CA LEU A 168 20.71 21.59 24.70
C LEU A 168 19.29 22.11 24.50
N VAL A 169 18.77 22.85 25.49
CA VAL A 169 17.43 23.47 25.41
C VAL A 169 17.56 24.89 25.97
N ARG A 170 17.71 25.87 25.09
CA ARG A 170 17.69 27.31 25.42
C ARG A 170 16.44 28.03 24.90
N VAL A 171 15.68 27.35 24.04
CA VAL A 171 14.38 27.81 23.54
C VAL A 171 13.27 27.12 24.35
N LYS A 172 12.21 27.86 24.66
CA LYS A 172 11.04 27.30 25.35
C LYS A 172 10.17 26.53 24.36
N ILE A 173 10.10 25.22 24.55
CA ILE A 173 9.27 24.33 23.72
C ILE A 173 7.83 24.41 24.22
N LYS A 174 6.90 24.58 23.28
CA LYS A 174 5.45 24.60 23.51
C LYS A 174 4.86 23.22 23.30
N ASN A 175 5.23 22.54 22.21
CA ASN A 175 4.76 21.19 21.90
C ASN A 175 5.85 20.40 21.18
N MET A 176 5.92 19.11 21.45
CA MET A 176 6.73 18.16 20.70
C MET A 176 5.93 16.90 20.39
N GLU A 177 6.01 16.45 19.15
CA GLU A 177 5.28 15.28 18.65
C GLU A 177 6.10 14.47 17.64
N ILE A 178 5.85 13.17 17.59
CA ILE A 178 6.31 12.28 16.52
C ILE A 178 5.12 11.95 15.64
N GLN A 179 5.29 12.08 14.33
CA GLN A 179 4.30 11.69 13.34
C GLN A 179 4.81 10.54 12.48
N ILE A 180 3.90 9.65 12.08
CA ILE A 180 4.15 8.70 10.98
C ILE A 180 3.51 9.28 9.73
N LEU A 181 4.33 9.62 8.75
CA LEU A 181 3.88 10.13 7.46
C LEU A 181 3.94 9.04 6.41
N LYS A 182 2.87 8.88 5.63
CA LYS A 182 2.85 8.09 4.40
C LYS A 182 2.96 9.05 3.22
N ARG A 183 3.96 8.84 2.37
CA ARG A 183 4.11 9.56 1.11
C ARG A 183 3.86 8.61 -0.05
N GLU A 184 2.81 8.91 -0.81
CA GLU A 184 2.50 8.24 -2.07
C GLU A 184 3.01 9.10 -3.22
N THR A 185 3.81 8.54 -4.11
CA THR A 185 4.40 9.26 -5.24
C THR A 185 4.07 8.53 -6.53
N LEU A 186 3.42 9.20 -7.46
CA LEU A 186 3.17 8.71 -8.81
C LEU A 186 4.33 9.12 -9.73
N GLY A 187 4.79 8.17 -10.53
CA GLY A 187 5.73 8.36 -11.62
C GLY A 187 5.04 8.96 -12.86
N CYS A 188 5.86 9.50 -13.76
CA CYS A 188 5.57 10.21 -15.02
C CYS A 188 4.19 9.98 -15.71
N PRO A 189 3.69 11.00 -16.46
CA PRO A 189 4.45 12.09 -17.08
C PRO A 189 4.76 13.29 -16.17
N ASN A 190 3.95 13.54 -15.14
CA ASN A 190 4.23 14.55 -14.12
C ASN A 190 4.32 13.86 -12.76
N SER A 191 5.50 13.90 -12.13
CA SER A 191 5.69 13.34 -10.80
C SER A 191 4.79 14.08 -9.80
N TYR A 192 3.84 13.37 -9.21
CA TYR A 192 2.94 13.90 -8.19
C TYR A 192 3.19 13.16 -6.89
N SER A 193 3.36 13.88 -5.79
CA SER A 193 3.54 13.28 -4.47
C SER A 193 2.53 13.84 -3.49
N ASP A 194 1.81 12.95 -2.83
CA ASP A 194 0.89 13.28 -1.75
C ASP A 194 1.42 12.72 -0.43
N SER A 195 1.25 13.48 0.66
CA SER A 195 1.72 13.09 1.98
C SER A 195 0.59 13.16 3.00
N GLU A 196 0.33 12.04 3.64
CA GLU A 196 -0.71 11.87 4.65
C GLU A 196 -0.08 11.61 6.03
N THR A 197 -0.63 12.21 7.08
CA THR A 197 -0.24 11.91 8.46
C THR A 197 -1.10 10.76 8.99
N LEU A 198 -0.51 9.58 9.14
CA LEU A 198 -1.22 8.38 9.60
C LEU A 198 -1.31 8.29 11.11
N ALA A 199 -0.29 8.78 11.82
CA ALA A 199 -0.23 8.77 13.26
C ALA A 199 0.36 10.08 13.77
N LYS A 200 -0.15 10.55 14.90
CA LYS A 200 0.36 11.68 15.66
C LYS A 200 0.51 11.24 17.11
N TYR A 201 1.73 11.29 17.62
CA TYR A 201 2.07 10.95 18.99
C TYR A 201 2.62 12.18 19.69
N GLU A 202 1.79 12.81 20.52
CA GLU A 202 2.17 13.96 21.34
C GLU A 202 3.04 13.47 22.50
N ILE A 203 4.23 14.03 22.62
CA ILE A 203 5.23 13.56 23.57
C ILE A 203 5.17 14.37 24.85
N MET A 204 5.12 15.70 24.72
CA MET A 204 5.16 16.59 25.86
C MET A 204 4.52 17.95 25.57
N ASP A 205 4.00 18.53 26.65
CA ASP A 205 3.62 19.93 26.79
C ASP A 205 4.54 20.54 27.85
N GLY A 206 5.32 21.56 27.49
CA GLY A 206 6.23 22.26 28.40
C GLY A 206 7.72 22.20 28.05
N ALA A 207 8.55 22.78 28.92
CA ALA A 207 9.97 23.03 28.68
C ALA A 207 10.87 21.95 29.34
N PRO A 208 11.42 21.00 28.57
CA PRO A 208 12.34 20.00 29.10
C PRO A 208 13.66 20.66 29.50
N VAL A 209 14.37 20.06 30.47
CA VAL A 209 15.70 20.53 30.85
C VAL A 209 16.81 19.70 30.22
N ARG A 210 18.00 20.30 30.12
CA ARG A 210 19.19 19.62 29.63
C ARG A 210 19.47 18.36 30.45
N GLY A 211 19.69 17.25 29.77
CA GLY A 211 20.00 15.94 30.35
C GLY A 211 18.76 15.07 30.62
N GLU A 212 17.55 15.60 30.45
CA GLU A 212 16.34 14.78 30.48
C GLU A 212 16.28 13.84 29.29
N SER A 213 15.53 12.75 29.48
CA SER A 213 15.22 11.84 28.39
C SER A 213 13.84 11.24 28.54
N ILE A 214 13.17 11.02 27.41
CA ILE A 214 11.81 10.49 27.35
C ILE A 214 11.82 9.18 26.56
N PRO A 215 11.46 8.04 27.17
CA PRO A 215 11.31 6.79 26.43
C PRO A 215 10.05 6.83 25.56
N ILE A 216 10.15 6.30 24.35
CA ILE A 216 9.09 6.28 23.34
C ILE A 216 8.76 4.83 22.97
N ARG A 217 7.47 4.50 22.94
CA ARG A 217 6.94 3.20 22.46
C ARG A 217 5.71 3.47 21.60
N LEU A 218 5.86 3.34 20.28
CA LEU A 218 4.77 3.54 19.32
C LEU A 218 4.30 2.18 18.79
N PHE A 219 3.09 1.79 19.15
CA PHE A 219 2.48 0.53 18.71
C PHE A 219 1.88 0.69 17.31
N LEU A 220 2.33 -0.11 16.35
CA LEU A 220 1.92 0.04 14.95
C LEU A 220 0.58 -0.62 14.62
N HIS A 221 0.19 -1.64 15.39
CA HIS A 221 -1.05 -2.41 15.19
C HIS A 221 -2.34 -1.58 15.18
N GLY A 222 -2.30 -0.35 15.73
CA GLY A 222 -3.46 0.55 15.80
C GLY A 222 -3.69 1.38 14.54
N TYR A 223 -2.77 1.34 13.58
CA TYR A 223 -2.79 2.18 12.39
C TYR A 223 -3.06 1.36 11.12
N ALA A 224 -3.78 1.94 10.17
CA ALA A 224 -4.02 1.35 8.86
C ALA A 224 -2.77 1.51 7.97
N LEU A 225 -1.75 0.70 8.25
CA LEU A 225 -0.46 0.71 7.56
C LEU A 225 -0.45 -0.25 6.37
N THR A 226 0.42 0.02 5.42
CA THR A 226 0.71 -0.87 4.29
C THR A 226 2.21 -1.09 4.18
N PRO A 227 2.68 -2.17 3.53
CA PRO A 227 4.10 -2.34 3.27
C PRO A 227 4.68 -1.18 2.47
N THR A 228 5.98 -0.97 2.61
CA THR A 228 6.72 0.02 1.80
C THR A 228 6.90 -0.50 0.39
N MET A 229 6.47 0.30 -0.58
CA MET A 229 6.51 -0.05 -1.99
C MET A 229 7.47 0.88 -2.72
N ARG A 230 8.53 0.33 -3.33
CA ARG A 230 9.56 1.13 -4.01
C ARG A 230 9.51 0.87 -5.51
N ASP A 231 9.32 1.96 -6.26
CA ASP A 231 9.39 1.98 -7.73
C ASP A 231 8.56 0.88 -8.41
N VAL A 232 7.33 0.67 -7.93
CA VAL A 232 6.43 -0.40 -8.41
C VAL A 232 6.12 -0.16 -9.87
N ASN A 233 6.58 -1.09 -10.72
CA ASN A 233 6.53 -1.01 -12.17
C ASN A 233 7.02 0.34 -12.76
N ARG A 234 7.89 1.07 -12.05
CA ARG A 234 8.28 2.47 -12.36
C ARG A 234 7.11 3.46 -12.43
N LYS A 235 5.99 3.11 -11.80
CA LYS A 235 4.73 3.85 -11.82
C LYS A 235 4.43 4.56 -10.52
N PHE A 236 4.75 3.98 -9.37
CA PHE A 236 4.52 4.64 -8.10
C PHE A 236 5.43 4.14 -6.98
N SER A 237 5.44 4.86 -5.87
CA SER A 237 6.11 4.47 -4.63
C SER A 237 5.26 4.87 -3.42
N VAL A 238 5.31 4.04 -2.38
CA VAL A 238 4.72 4.29 -1.06
C VAL A 238 5.84 4.22 -0.05
N ARG A 239 6.14 5.36 0.60
CA ARG A 239 7.24 5.48 1.57
C ARG A 239 6.73 6.02 2.89
N PHE A 240 7.37 5.60 3.97
CA PHE A 240 7.02 6.03 5.32
C PHE A 240 8.15 6.81 5.97
N PHE A 241 7.78 7.83 6.74
CA PHE A 241 8.71 8.71 7.43
C PHE A 241 8.30 8.86 8.88
N LEU A 242 9.29 8.75 9.77
CA LEU A 242 9.17 9.28 11.12
C LEU A 242 9.51 10.76 11.06
N ASN A 243 8.57 11.59 11.47
CA ASN A 243 8.70 13.03 11.47
C ASN A 243 8.66 13.53 12.92
N LEU A 244 9.80 13.94 13.45
CA LEU A 244 9.88 14.62 14.74
C LEU A 244 9.57 16.09 14.53
N VAL A 245 8.55 16.61 15.20
CA VAL A 245 8.08 17.99 15.08
C VAL A 245 8.14 18.68 16.43
N LEU A 246 8.69 19.90 16.44
CA LEU A 246 8.75 20.77 17.60
C LEU A 246 8.15 22.14 17.26
N LEU A 247 7.39 22.67 18.21
CA LEU A 247 6.83 24.01 18.20
C LEU A 247 7.32 24.74 19.44
N ASP A 248 7.83 25.96 19.29
CA ASP A 248 8.21 26.80 20.43
C ASP A 248 7.13 27.83 20.82
N GLU A 249 7.37 28.58 21.89
CA GLU A 249 6.46 29.64 22.35
C GLU A 249 6.30 30.81 21.35
N GLU A 250 7.23 30.97 20.40
CA GLU A 250 7.17 31.96 19.32
C GLU A 250 6.44 31.42 18.07
N ASP A 251 5.80 30.26 18.17
CA ASP A 251 5.15 29.52 17.08
C ASP A 251 6.09 29.16 15.91
N ARG A 252 7.42 29.12 16.15
CA ARG A 252 8.39 28.59 15.19
C ARG A 252 8.33 27.07 15.18
N ARG A 253 8.33 26.50 13.97
CA ARG A 253 8.25 25.06 13.74
C ARG A 253 9.59 24.50 13.30
N TYR A 254 10.07 23.49 14.02
CA TYR A 254 11.25 22.71 13.67
C TYR A 254 10.83 21.28 13.40
N TYR A 255 11.40 20.66 12.38
CA TYR A 255 11.10 19.27 12.09
C TYR A 255 12.28 18.56 11.46
N LYS A 256 12.35 17.25 11.71
CA LYS A 256 13.28 16.35 11.03
C LYS A 256 12.54 15.09 10.64
N GLN A 257 12.76 14.67 9.39
CA GLN A 257 12.17 13.46 8.83
C GLN A 257 13.25 12.44 8.56
N GLN A 258 12.99 11.19 8.92
CA GLN A 258 13.82 10.05 8.57
C GLN A 258 12.95 8.98 7.92
N VAL A 259 13.43 8.45 6.79
CA VAL A 259 12.75 7.35 6.10
C VAL A 259 12.97 6.05 6.87
N PHE A 260 11.91 5.25 6.97
CA PHE A 260 11.97 3.88 7.45
C PHE A 260 11.10 3.01 6.52
N SER A 261 11.10 1.68 6.70
CA SER A 261 10.34 0.78 5.83
C SER A 261 9.43 -0.15 6.62
N PHE A 262 8.18 -0.24 6.20
CA PHE A 262 7.30 -1.35 6.56
C PHE A 262 7.54 -2.53 5.63
N LEU A 263 7.60 -3.73 6.22
CA LEU A 263 7.77 -5.01 5.55
C LEU A 263 6.48 -5.82 5.64
#